data_AF-A0AB38DAP4-F1
#
_entry.id   AF-A0AB38DAP4-F1
#
_cell.length_a   1.000
_cell.length_b   1.000
_cell.length_c   1.000
_cell.angle_alpha   90.00
_cell.angle_beta   90.00
_cell.angle_gamma   90.00
#
_symmetry.space_group_name_H-M   'P 1'
#
loop_
_entity.id
_entity.type
_entity.pdbx_description
1 polymer ?
#
loop_
_entity_poly.entity_id
_entity_poly.type
_entity_poly.pdbx_seq_one_letter_code
_entity_poly.pdbx_strand_id
1 'polypeptide(L)'
;MNLQPSERSRQALCCECGQLRTCVHPRNYVLGGWGLYTPFGDGHREVCELKCDHCGRRTRHALLMRAYQDHDECMQKVALGDPHEGYTDAELDRLRDNYRNGLPRNPFLEHMFYTADLEKARAEGSTTARTLCGEVVEIDESRFDYGAVHEVEDYRAPGEVRDQEYEDPKTGLWWVEQECVDCLRISNQMASKAKRDELLGALSNLLANLQNYDTASVERLLSAVQAVAR
;
A
#
# COMPACT_ATOMS: atom_id res chain seq x y z
N MET A 1 9.68 -26.84 3.44
CA MET A 1 10.31 -26.32 2.21
C MET A 1 11.76 -26.00 2.57
N ASN A 2 12.73 -26.70 1.99
CA ASN A 2 14.16 -26.53 2.32
C ASN A 2 14.73 -25.38 1.48
N LEU A 3 15.03 -24.27 2.14
CA LEU A 3 15.65 -23.08 1.54
C LEU A 3 17.17 -23.33 1.31
N GLN A 4 17.68 -22.91 0.15
CA GLN A 4 19.07 -23.06 -0.27
C GLN A 4 20.04 -22.17 0.54
N PRO A 5 21.34 -22.50 0.61
CA PRO A 5 22.31 -21.80 1.45
C PRO A 5 22.58 -20.32 1.11
N SER A 6 22.33 -19.90 -0.13
CA SER A 6 22.38 -18.48 -0.53
C SER A 6 21.22 -17.64 0.02
N GLU A 7 20.20 -18.28 0.60
CA GLU A 7 19.07 -17.66 1.29
C GLU A 7 19.32 -17.49 2.80
N ARG A 8 20.53 -17.80 3.29
CA ARG A 8 20.90 -17.77 4.72
C ARG A 8 21.31 -16.41 5.26
N SER A 9 21.59 -15.41 4.41
CA SER A 9 21.96 -14.07 4.86
C SER A 9 20.82 -13.09 4.61
N ARG A 10 20.09 -12.74 5.66
CA ARG A 10 19.09 -11.68 5.64
C ARG A 10 19.74 -10.35 5.99
N GLN A 11 19.11 -9.25 5.64
CA GLN A 11 19.49 -7.96 6.22
C GLN A 11 18.60 -7.64 7.41
N ALA A 12 19.12 -6.83 8.32
CA ALA A 12 18.44 -6.47 9.56
C ALA A 12 18.75 -5.01 9.91
N LEU A 13 17.71 -4.25 10.24
CA LEU A 13 17.81 -2.85 10.62
C LEU A 13 17.73 -2.72 12.13
N CYS A 14 18.68 -2.04 12.77
CA CYS A 14 18.60 -1.79 14.20
C CYS A 14 17.40 -0.88 14.54
N CYS A 15 16.48 -1.34 15.39
CA CYS A 15 15.30 -0.56 15.80
C CYS A 15 15.63 0.67 16.66
N GLU A 16 16.88 0.83 17.12
CA GLU A 16 17.32 1.97 17.93
C GLU A 16 18.02 3.05 17.12
N CYS A 17 18.89 2.66 16.17
CA CYS A 17 19.74 3.61 15.44
C CYS A 17 19.64 3.51 13.91
N GLY A 18 18.84 2.60 13.37
CA GLY A 18 18.71 2.40 11.92
C GLY A 18 19.93 1.78 11.24
N GLN A 19 20.96 1.36 11.97
CA GLN A 19 22.14 0.73 11.36
C GLN A 19 21.74 -0.58 10.67
N LEU A 20 22.05 -0.68 9.38
CA LEU A 20 21.85 -1.87 8.58
C LEU A 20 22.96 -2.91 8.83
N ARG A 21 22.55 -4.17 8.93
CA ARG A 21 23.42 -5.31 9.26
C ARG A 21 23.02 -6.53 8.45
N THR A 22 23.98 -7.44 8.24
CA THR A 22 23.69 -8.78 7.71
C THR A 22 23.48 -9.75 8.87
N CYS A 23 22.40 -10.51 8.81
CA CYS A 23 21.99 -11.51 9.79
C CYS A 23 22.01 -12.89 9.15
N VAL A 24 22.85 -13.79 9.67
CA VAL A 24 22.91 -15.20 9.23
C VAL A 24 22.15 -16.13 10.17
N HIS A 25 22.14 -15.82 11.47
CA HIS A 25 21.47 -16.61 12.50
C HIS A 25 20.69 -15.68 13.43
N PRO A 26 19.38 -15.49 13.21
CA PRO A 26 18.58 -14.63 14.06
C PRO A 26 18.43 -15.29 15.44
N ARG A 27 18.81 -14.55 16.49
CA ARG A 27 18.59 -14.98 17.88
C ARG A 27 17.28 -14.40 18.39
N ASN A 28 16.56 -15.14 19.24
CA ASN A 28 15.28 -14.72 19.81
C ASN A 28 14.35 -14.20 18.70
N TYR A 29 14.33 -14.96 17.60
CA TYR A 29 13.56 -14.66 16.42
C TYR A 29 12.08 -14.68 16.75
N VAL A 30 11.41 -13.57 16.46
CA VAL A 30 9.96 -13.44 16.52
C VAL A 30 9.49 -13.30 15.08
N LEU A 31 8.72 -14.30 14.64
CA LEU A 31 8.03 -14.23 13.36
C LEU A 31 7.03 -13.06 13.42
N GLY A 32 7.02 -12.22 12.40
CA GLY A 32 6.03 -11.15 12.29
C GLY A 32 4.62 -11.73 12.24
N GLY A 33 3.63 -10.98 12.75
CA GLY A 33 2.23 -11.41 12.83
C GLY A 33 1.47 -11.47 11.50
N TRP A 34 2.17 -11.61 10.37
CA TRP A 34 1.61 -11.40 9.04
C TRP A 34 1.33 -12.74 8.35
N GLY A 35 0.04 -13.12 8.31
CA GLY A 35 -0.40 -14.34 7.67
C GLY A 35 -1.92 -14.48 7.66
N LEU A 36 -2.43 -15.27 6.72
CA LEU A 36 -3.86 -15.61 6.60
C LEU A 36 -4.43 -16.31 7.84
N TYR A 37 -3.57 -16.96 8.63
CA TYR A 37 -3.93 -17.88 9.72
C TYR A 37 -3.34 -17.47 11.08
N THR A 38 -2.65 -16.33 11.16
CA THR A 38 -2.23 -15.73 12.43
C THR A 38 -3.27 -14.70 12.85
N PRO A 39 -3.81 -14.77 14.09
CA PRO A 39 -4.69 -13.72 14.59
C PRO A 39 -3.93 -12.38 14.51
N PHE A 40 -4.44 -11.46 13.70
CA PHE A 40 -3.97 -10.08 13.73
C PHE A 40 -4.24 -9.54 15.13
N GLY A 41 -3.20 -9.12 15.84
CA GLY A 41 -3.39 -8.67 17.21
C GLY A 41 -2.24 -7.95 17.86
N ASP A 42 -0.99 -8.15 17.42
CA ASP A 42 0.15 -7.43 18.02
C ASP A 42 0.88 -6.48 17.05
N GLY A 43 0.57 -6.55 15.75
CA GLY A 43 1.25 -5.76 14.71
C GLY A 43 2.77 -5.91 14.78
N HIS A 44 3.26 -7.01 15.35
CA HIS A 44 4.68 -7.15 15.63
C HIS A 44 5.43 -7.44 14.34
N ARG A 45 6.51 -6.69 14.17
CA ARG A 45 7.42 -6.86 13.05
C ARG A 45 8.21 -8.16 13.21
N GLU A 46 8.59 -8.77 12.11
CA GLU A 46 9.55 -9.87 12.07
C GLU A 46 10.89 -9.33 12.60
N VAL A 47 11.20 -9.70 13.84
CA VAL A 47 12.35 -9.14 14.56
C VAL A 47 13.26 -10.22 15.11
N CYS A 48 14.51 -9.85 15.34
CA CYS A 48 15.47 -10.65 16.07
C CYS A 48 16.34 -9.78 16.97
N GLU A 49 17.14 -10.43 17.82
CA GLU A 49 18.16 -9.75 18.61
C GLU A 49 19.53 -9.94 17.98
N LEU A 50 20.23 -8.83 17.73
CA LEU A 50 21.60 -8.81 17.20
C LEU A 50 22.44 -7.79 17.96
N LYS A 51 23.76 -7.99 17.98
CA LYS A 51 24.69 -6.94 18.46
C LYS A 51 24.81 -5.88 17.37
N CYS A 52 24.36 -4.66 17.67
CA CYS A 52 24.54 -3.53 16.79
C CYS A 52 25.96 -2.97 16.93
N ASP A 53 26.69 -2.85 15.83
CA ASP A 53 28.05 -2.29 15.85
C ASP A 53 28.06 -0.80 16.16
N HIS A 54 26.98 -0.09 15.83
CA HIS A 54 26.83 1.32 16.15
C HIS A 54 26.43 1.55 17.61
N CYS A 55 25.39 0.85 18.11
CA CYS A 55 24.98 0.98 19.51
C CYS A 55 25.91 0.28 20.51
N GLY A 56 26.80 -0.61 20.04
CA GLY A 56 27.71 -1.40 20.87
C GLY A 56 27.06 -2.49 21.74
N ARG A 57 25.72 -2.54 21.82
CA ARG A 57 24.93 -3.49 22.63
C ARG A 57 24.02 -4.38 21.78
N ARG A 58 23.43 -5.40 22.41
CA ARG A 58 22.37 -6.19 21.77
C ARG A 58 21.08 -5.38 21.75
N THR A 59 20.48 -5.28 20.57
CA THR A 59 19.24 -4.52 20.35
C THR A 59 18.30 -5.33 19.48
N ARG A 60 17.02 -4.94 19.47
CA ARG A 60 16.03 -5.49 18.54
C ARG A 60 16.32 -4.98 17.13
N HIS A 61 16.21 -5.86 16.15
CA HIS A 61 16.39 -5.53 14.74
C HIS A 61 15.21 -6.05 13.92
N ALA A 62 14.71 -5.23 12.99
CA ALA A 62 13.71 -5.63 12.01
C ALA A 62 14.39 -6.40 10.86
N LEU A 63 13.88 -7.58 10.52
CA LEU A 63 14.41 -8.42 9.46
C LEU A 63 13.86 -7.96 8.10
N LEU A 64 14.76 -7.85 7.12
CA LEU A 64 14.45 -7.41 5.76
C LEU A 64 14.48 -8.63 4.84
N MET A 65 13.43 -8.81 4.06
CA MET A 65 13.20 -10.01 3.25
C MET A 65 13.59 -9.83 1.78
N ARG A 66 13.49 -8.61 1.23
CA ARG A 66 13.80 -8.31 -0.18
C ARG A 66 14.43 -6.94 -0.32
N ALA A 67 15.63 -6.81 -0.89
CA ALA A 67 16.21 -5.53 -1.32
C ALA A 67 15.88 -4.32 -0.41
N TYR A 68 16.15 -4.44 0.90
CA TYR A 68 15.89 -3.43 1.93
C TYR A 68 14.42 -3.18 2.35
N GLN A 69 13.47 -3.96 1.84
CA GLN A 69 12.06 -3.89 2.19
C GLN A 69 11.71 -4.82 3.36
N ASP A 70 10.98 -4.24 4.31
CA ASP A 70 10.34 -4.93 5.41
C ASP A 70 9.14 -5.73 4.86
N HIS A 71 9.13 -7.05 5.04
CA HIS A 71 8.04 -7.91 4.55
C HIS A 71 6.70 -7.47 5.13
N ASP A 72 6.73 -7.01 6.37
CA ASP A 72 5.55 -6.63 7.13
C ASP A 72 4.96 -5.31 6.63
N GLU A 73 5.82 -4.39 6.17
CA GLU A 73 5.38 -3.18 5.49
C GLU A 73 4.71 -3.51 4.14
N CYS A 74 5.27 -4.48 3.40
CA CYS A 74 4.63 -4.95 2.17
C CYS A 74 3.27 -5.59 2.46
N MET A 75 3.18 -6.45 3.47
CA MET A 75 1.93 -7.09 3.86
C MET A 75 0.89 -6.10 4.41
N GLN A 76 1.33 -5.06 5.11
CA GLN A 76 0.49 -3.94 5.53
C GLN A 76 -0.12 -3.24 4.31
N LYS A 77 0.68 -2.93 3.29
CA LYS A 77 0.17 -2.30 2.06
C LYS A 77 -0.88 -3.16 1.36
N VAL A 78 -0.68 -4.47 1.30
CA VAL A 78 -1.67 -5.42 0.75
C VAL A 78 -2.97 -5.40 1.56
N ALA A 79 -2.88 -5.40 2.89
CA ALA A 79 -4.05 -5.30 3.77
C ALA A 79 -4.78 -3.93 3.65
N LEU A 80 -4.07 -2.90 3.19
CA LEU A 80 -4.56 -1.56 2.91
C LEU A 80 -4.93 -1.34 1.43
N GLY A 81 -5.00 -2.38 0.62
CA GLY A 81 -5.56 -2.35 -0.73
C GLY A 81 -4.60 -2.66 -1.88
N ASP A 82 -3.29 -2.84 -1.63
CA ASP A 82 -2.34 -3.09 -2.72
C ASP A 82 -2.58 -4.49 -3.35
N PRO A 83 -2.39 -4.62 -4.68
CA PRO A 83 -2.48 -5.91 -5.35
C PRO A 83 -1.35 -6.85 -4.91
N HIS A 84 -1.62 -8.15 -4.90
CA HIS A 84 -0.63 -9.16 -4.57
C HIS A 84 -0.86 -10.45 -5.36
N GLU A 85 0.15 -10.90 -6.12
CA GLU A 85 0.03 -12.03 -7.06
C GLU A 85 -0.02 -13.42 -6.38
N GLY A 86 0.25 -13.49 -5.07
CA GLY A 86 0.32 -14.73 -4.31
C GLY A 86 -0.93 -15.12 -3.53
N TYR A 87 -1.99 -14.32 -3.56
CA TYR A 87 -3.23 -14.58 -2.81
C TYR A 87 -4.45 -14.55 -3.72
N THR A 88 -5.42 -15.40 -3.42
CA THR A 88 -6.77 -15.33 -3.99
C THR A 88 -7.53 -14.13 -3.41
N ASP A 89 -8.58 -13.68 -4.09
CA ASP A 89 -9.41 -12.55 -3.61
C ASP A 89 -9.98 -12.80 -2.20
N ALA A 90 -10.41 -14.03 -1.91
CA ALA A 90 -10.90 -14.41 -0.60
C ALA A 90 -9.82 -14.38 0.49
N GLU A 91 -8.57 -14.69 0.14
CA GLU A 91 -7.42 -14.58 1.04
C GLU A 91 -7.05 -13.12 1.30
N LEU A 92 -7.07 -12.29 0.26
CA LEU A 92 -6.86 -10.84 0.40
C LEU A 92 -7.91 -10.22 1.30
N ASP A 93 -9.18 -10.60 1.14
CA ASP A 93 -10.27 -10.13 1.99
C ASP A 93 -10.09 -10.55 3.45
N ARG A 94 -9.71 -11.80 3.71
CA ARG A 94 -9.37 -12.24 5.09
C ARG A 94 -8.22 -11.43 5.68
N LEU A 95 -7.17 -11.16 4.90
CA LEU A 95 -6.04 -10.36 5.35
C LEU A 95 -6.46 -8.93 5.70
N ARG A 96 -7.27 -8.30 4.83
CA ARG A 96 -7.83 -6.96 5.01
C ARG A 96 -8.70 -6.87 6.26
N ASP A 97 -9.57 -7.85 6.47
CA ASP A 97 -10.51 -7.87 7.59
C ASP A 97 -9.75 -8.12 8.91
N ASN A 98 -8.79 -9.03 8.92
CA ASN A 98 -7.96 -9.30 10.09
C ASN A 98 -7.13 -8.06 10.49
N TYR A 99 -6.49 -7.38 9.53
CA TYR A 99 -5.71 -6.16 9.78
C TYR A 99 -6.54 -5.09 10.51
N ARG A 100 -7.81 -4.95 10.12
CA ARG A 100 -8.71 -3.91 10.63
C ARG A 100 -9.23 -4.20 12.04
N ASN A 101 -9.37 -5.47 12.42
CA ASN A 101 -9.83 -5.84 13.76
C ASN A 101 -8.85 -5.44 14.88
N GLY A 102 -7.58 -5.16 14.55
CA GLY A 102 -6.51 -4.91 15.54
C GLY A 102 -6.29 -3.45 15.94
N LEU A 103 -6.96 -2.47 15.32
CA LEU A 103 -6.65 -1.04 15.51
C LEU A 103 -7.92 -0.18 15.62
N PRO A 104 -7.97 0.81 16.53
CA PRO A 104 -9.01 1.84 16.49
C PRO A 104 -8.92 2.61 15.16
N ARG A 105 -10.05 2.80 14.49
CA ARG A 105 -10.13 3.50 13.21
C ARG A 105 -11.15 4.61 13.32
N ASN A 106 -10.90 5.68 12.57
CA ASN A 106 -11.82 6.79 12.42
C ASN A 106 -13.06 6.33 11.63
N PRO A 107 -14.27 6.27 12.22
CA PRO A 107 -15.48 5.86 11.49
C PRO A 107 -16.06 6.99 10.62
N PHE A 108 -15.44 8.17 10.65
CA PHE A 108 -15.85 9.38 9.94
C PHE A 108 -14.97 9.67 8.71
N LEU A 109 -14.42 8.61 8.09
CA LEU A 109 -13.64 8.72 6.86
C LEU A 109 -14.52 8.67 5.61
N GLU A 110 -14.23 9.52 4.64
CA GLU A 110 -14.80 9.44 3.29
C GLU A 110 -14.04 8.40 2.47
N HIS A 111 -14.67 7.25 2.21
CA HIS A 111 -14.08 6.18 1.43
C HIS A 111 -14.40 6.26 -0.06
N MET A 112 -13.47 5.80 -0.88
CA MET A 112 -13.67 5.64 -2.33
C MET A 112 -13.99 4.18 -2.65
N PHE A 113 -14.75 3.94 -3.70
CA PHE A 113 -15.16 2.61 -4.14
C PHE A 113 -14.74 2.37 -5.58
N TYR A 114 -14.54 1.10 -5.95
CA TYR A 114 -14.63 0.75 -7.36
C TYR A 114 -16.09 0.92 -7.79
N THR A 115 -16.33 1.60 -8.91
CA THR A 115 -17.68 1.83 -9.44
C THR A 115 -18.45 0.51 -9.59
N ALA A 116 -17.80 -0.52 -10.10
CA ALA A 116 -18.41 -1.84 -10.27
C ALA A 116 -18.86 -2.47 -8.94
N ASP A 117 -18.07 -2.32 -7.87
CA ASP A 117 -18.41 -2.88 -6.54
C ASP A 117 -19.57 -2.11 -5.90
N LEU A 118 -19.58 -0.77 -6.06
CA LEU A 118 -20.66 0.08 -5.56
C LEU A 118 -21.97 -0.17 -6.31
N GLU A 119 -21.92 -0.24 -7.65
CA GLU A 119 -23.09 -0.55 -8.49
C GLU A 119 -23.64 -1.96 -8.20
N LYS A 120 -22.76 -2.94 -8.00
CA LYS A 120 -23.15 -4.28 -7.59
C LYS A 120 -23.85 -4.27 -6.24
N ALA A 121 -23.28 -3.60 -5.24
CA ALA A 121 -23.89 -3.48 -3.91
C ALA A 121 -25.28 -2.84 -3.99
N ARG A 122 -25.42 -1.76 -4.78
CA ARG A 122 -26.70 -1.09 -5.03
C ARG A 122 -27.71 -2.03 -5.71
N ALA A 123 -27.29 -2.77 -6.74
CA ALA A 123 -28.15 -3.70 -7.46
C ALA A 123 -28.63 -4.87 -6.58
N GLU A 124 -27.81 -5.32 -5.64
CA GLU A 124 -28.13 -6.36 -4.67
C GLU A 124 -28.92 -5.84 -3.46
N GLY A 125 -29.14 -4.53 -3.34
CA GLY A 125 -29.80 -3.90 -2.19
C GLY A 125 -28.96 -3.94 -0.91
N SER A 126 -27.64 -4.11 -1.03
CA SER A 126 -26.70 -4.07 0.09
C SER A 126 -26.51 -2.63 0.58
N THR A 127 -26.50 -2.46 1.90
CA THR A 127 -26.18 -1.18 2.56
C THR A 127 -24.69 -1.00 2.80
N THR A 128 -23.87 -1.98 2.41
CA THR A 128 -22.42 -1.96 2.59
C THR A 128 -21.69 -2.30 1.30
N ALA A 129 -20.52 -1.73 1.10
CA ALA A 129 -19.64 -2.06 -0.01
C ALA A 129 -18.17 -2.08 0.42
N ARG A 130 -17.35 -2.83 -0.32
CA ARG A 130 -15.91 -2.83 -0.12
C ARG A 130 -15.29 -1.65 -0.86
N THR A 131 -14.43 -0.92 -0.15
CA THR A 131 -13.76 0.31 -0.58
C THR A 131 -12.42 0.03 -1.25
N LEU A 132 -11.80 1.02 -1.89
CA LEU A 132 -10.48 0.89 -2.53
C LEU A 132 -9.38 0.43 -1.55
N CYS A 133 -9.43 0.89 -0.30
CA CYS A 133 -8.47 0.44 0.71
C CYS A 133 -8.75 -1.00 1.20
N GLY A 134 -9.88 -1.59 0.82
CA GLY A 134 -10.31 -2.93 1.20
C GLY A 134 -11.22 -2.98 2.42
N GLU A 135 -11.67 -1.84 2.96
CA GLU A 135 -12.60 -1.80 4.11
C GLU A 135 -14.03 -2.00 3.64
N VAL A 136 -14.83 -2.75 4.40
CA VAL A 136 -16.28 -2.83 4.19
C VAL A 136 -16.94 -1.79 5.07
N VAL A 137 -17.59 -0.80 4.46
CA VAL A 137 -18.25 0.31 5.16
C VAL A 137 -19.71 0.43 4.74
N GLU A 138 -20.52 1.06 5.59
CA GLU A 138 -21.88 1.46 5.22
C GLU A 138 -21.84 2.53 4.12
N ILE A 139 -22.74 2.40 3.14
CA ILE A 139 -22.91 3.36 2.06
C ILE A 139 -23.81 4.48 2.60
N ASP A 140 -23.20 5.57 3.06
CA ASP A 140 -23.92 6.73 3.60
C ASP A 140 -24.01 7.87 2.57
N GLU A 141 -25.00 7.77 1.67
CA GLU A 141 -25.29 8.80 0.67
C GLU A 141 -25.83 10.10 1.29
N SER A 142 -26.20 10.11 2.57
CA SER A 142 -26.62 11.33 3.26
C SER A 142 -25.43 12.24 3.62
N ARG A 143 -24.24 11.64 3.70
CA ARG A 143 -23.04 12.29 4.20
C ARG A 143 -21.97 12.51 3.13
N PHE A 144 -21.87 11.59 2.18
CA PHE A 144 -20.85 11.63 1.13
C PHE A 144 -21.48 11.50 -0.25
N ASP A 145 -20.96 12.24 -1.22
CA ASP A 145 -21.42 12.19 -2.61
C ASP A 145 -20.60 11.16 -3.39
N TYR A 146 -21.09 9.92 -3.44
CA TYR A 146 -20.49 8.84 -4.23
C TYR A 146 -20.89 8.87 -5.71
N GLY A 147 -21.61 9.91 -6.18
CA GLY A 147 -21.99 10.10 -7.58
C GLY A 147 -20.92 10.78 -8.42
N ALA A 148 -19.94 11.43 -7.79
CA ALA A 148 -18.79 12.01 -8.47
C ALA A 148 -17.88 10.91 -9.02
N VAL A 149 -17.97 10.64 -10.32
CA VAL A 149 -17.00 9.78 -11.01
C VAL A 149 -15.66 10.49 -10.98
N HIS A 150 -14.71 9.93 -10.23
CA HIS A 150 -13.34 10.39 -10.23
C HIS A 150 -12.58 9.63 -11.31
N GLU A 151 -12.26 10.29 -12.41
CA GLU A 151 -11.33 9.75 -13.38
C GLU A 151 -9.97 9.55 -12.70
N VAL A 152 -9.44 8.34 -12.83
CA VAL A 152 -8.19 7.91 -12.19
C VAL A 152 -6.98 8.58 -12.83
N GLU A 153 -7.15 9.49 -13.80
CA GLU A 153 -6.04 9.97 -14.62
C GLU A 153 -5.13 11.00 -13.92
N ASP A 154 -5.59 11.61 -12.83
CA ASP A 154 -4.88 12.70 -12.15
C ASP A 154 -4.51 12.37 -10.69
N TYR A 155 -3.32 12.83 -10.30
CA TYR A 155 -2.91 12.83 -8.89
C TYR A 155 -3.83 13.74 -8.08
N ARG A 156 -4.43 13.17 -7.03
CA ARG A 156 -5.28 13.88 -6.09
C ARG A 156 -4.48 14.31 -4.87
N ALA A 157 -4.54 15.60 -4.58
CA ALA A 157 -4.17 16.13 -3.28
C ALA A 157 -5.26 15.75 -2.26
N PRO A 158 -4.91 15.58 -0.97
CA PRO A 158 -5.92 15.40 0.07
C PRO A 158 -6.81 16.64 0.15
N GLY A 159 -8.10 16.41 0.36
CA GLY A 159 -9.07 17.46 0.65
C GLY A 159 -8.76 18.21 1.96
N GLU A 160 -9.39 19.36 2.15
CA GLU A 160 -9.30 20.08 3.42
C GLU A 160 -9.96 19.27 4.55
N VAL A 161 -9.22 19.06 5.63
CA VAL A 161 -9.75 18.43 6.85
C VAL A 161 -10.61 19.45 7.58
N ARG A 162 -11.83 19.06 7.96
CA ARG A 162 -12.70 19.90 8.76
C ARG A 162 -12.28 19.83 10.23
N ASP A 163 -12.26 20.96 10.92
CA ASP A 163 -11.92 21.03 12.35
C ASP A 163 -13.02 20.49 13.28
N GLN A 164 -14.14 20.01 12.73
CA GLN A 164 -15.24 19.45 13.51
C GLN A 164 -14.89 18.04 13.97
N GLU A 165 -14.80 17.86 15.29
CA GLU A 165 -14.62 16.56 15.92
C GLU A 165 -15.95 15.93 16.32
N TYR A 166 -15.99 14.60 16.27
CA TYR A 166 -17.11 13.75 16.62
C TYR A 166 -16.63 12.65 17.56
N GLU A 167 -17.38 12.42 18.63
CA GLU A 167 -17.13 11.29 19.53
C GLU A 167 -17.74 10.01 18.93
N ASP A 168 -16.93 8.96 18.81
CA ASP A 168 -17.44 7.63 18.49
C ASP A 168 -18.11 7.00 19.72
N PRO A 169 -19.44 6.76 19.68
CA PRO A 169 -20.16 6.21 20.83
C PRO A 169 -19.69 4.82 21.26
N LYS A 170 -19.01 4.07 20.38
CA LYS A 170 -18.53 2.70 20.67
C LYS A 170 -17.20 2.70 21.41
N THR A 171 -16.31 3.64 21.11
CA THR A 171 -14.94 3.66 21.66
C THR A 171 -14.67 4.84 22.59
N GLY A 172 -15.50 5.88 22.59
CA GLY A 172 -15.27 7.14 23.31
C GLY A 172 -14.12 7.98 22.76
N LEU A 173 -13.59 7.61 21.59
CA LEU A 173 -12.52 8.32 20.90
C LEU A 173 -13.10 9.45 20.04
N TRP A 174 -12.35 10.53 19.92
CA TRP A 174 -12.72 11.71 19.13
C TRP A 174 -12.02 11.67 17.77
N TRP A 175 -12.78 12.01 16.74
CA TRP A 175 -12.39 11.83 15.35
C TRP A 175 -12.89 12.97 14.46
N VAL A 176 -12.21 13.23 13.35
CA VAL A 176 -12.58 14.25 12.38
C VAL A 176 -13.08 13.66 11.07
N GLU A 177 -13.94 14.40 10.38
CA GLU A 177 -14.26 14.14 8.98
C GLU A 177 -13.08 14.42 8.07
N GLN A 178 -12.65 13.42 7.29
CA GLN A 178 -11.59 13.57 6.30
C GLN A 178 -11.65 12.47 5.25
N GLU A 179 -10.99 12.67 4.12
CA GLU A 179 -10.79 11.63 3.12
C GLU A 179 -10.02 10.44 3.71
N CYS A 180 -10.41 9.22 3.31
CA CYS A 180 -9.67 8.01 3.66
C CYS A 180 -8.30 8.05 2.97
N VAL A 181 -7.24 8.31 3.75
CA VAL A 181 -5.85 8.39 3.28
C VAL A 181 -5.39 7.13 2.54
N ASP A 182 -5.89 5.96 2.93
CA ASP A 182 -5.58 4.69 2.28
C ASP A 182 -6.26 4.60 0.89
N CYS A 183 -7.51 5.06 0.77
CA CYS A 183 -8.19 5.14 -0.52
C CYS A 183 -7.51 6.16 -1.45
N LEU A 184 -7.13 7.33 -0.93
CA LEU A 184 -6.40 8.36 -1.67
C LEU A 184 -5.06 7.82 -2.18
N ARG A 185 -4.33 7.07 -1.35
CA ARG A 185 -3.08 6.41 -1.72
C ARG A 185 -3.27 5.42 -2.86
N ILE A 186 -4.28 4.55 -2.78
CA ILE A 186 -4.60 3.58 -3.84
C ILE A 186 -4.98 4.30 -5.13
N SER A 187 -5.86 5.30 -5.06
CA SER A 187 -6.26 6.13 -6.20
C SER A 187 -5.04 6.76 -6.90
N ASN A 188 -4.14 7.38 -6.13
CA ASN A 188 -2.91 7.98 -6.66
C ASN A 188 -1.92 6.94 -7.24
N GLN A 189 -1.85 5.73 -6.68
CA GLN A 189 -1.07 4.64 -7.26
C GLN A 189 -1.65 4.21 -8.61
N MET A 190 -2.97 4.11 -8.73
CA MET A 190 -3.64 3.78 -9.99
C MET A 190 -3.40 4.87 -11.04
N ALA A 191 -3.49 6.15 -10.67
CA ALA A 191 -3.17 7.28 -11.55
C ALA A 191 -1.73 7.24 -12.05
N SER A 192 -0.80 7.01 -11.13
CA SER A 192 0.63 6.85 -11.45
C SER A 192 0.87 5.68 -12.40
N LYS A 193 0.17 4.55 -12.21
CA LYS A 193 0.25 3.39 -13.11
C LYS A 193 -0.31 3.72 -14.49
N ALA A 194 -1.49 4.33 -14.57
CA ALA A 194 -2.11 4.72 -15.83
C ALA A 194 -1.18 5.61 -16.68
N LYS A 195 -0.53 6.62 -16.06
CA LYS A 195 0.43 7.47 -16.76
C LYS A 195 1.71 6.74 -17.19
N ARG A 196 2.17 5.74 -16.43
CA ARG A 196 3.28 4.87 -16.85
C ARG A 196 2.90 4.00 -18.03
N ASP A 197 1.69 3.45 -18.04
CA ASP A 197 1.17 2.61 -19.13
C ASP A 197 0.96 3.45 -20.41
N GLU A 198 0.43 4.68 -20.28
CA GLU A 198 0.32 5.66 -21.37
C GLU A 198 1.70 5.98 -21.98
N LEU A 199 2.68 6.29 -21.13
CA LEU A 199 4.06 6.54 -21.55
C LEU A 199 4.67 5.31 -22.23
N LEU A 200 4.47 4.11 -21.69
CA LEU A 200 4.97 2.87 -22.28
C LEU A 200 4.37 2.64 -23.67
N GLY A 201 3.08 2.89 -23.85
CA GLY A 201 2.41 2.84 -25.15
C GLY A 201 3.00 3.84 -26.14
N ALA A 202 3.22 5.09 -25.71
CA ALA A 202 3.85 6.12 -26.53
C ALA A 202 5.29 5.74 -26.95
N LEU A 203 6.10 5.25 -26.00
CA LEU A 203 7.47 4.80 -26.27
C LEU A 203 7.50 3.60 -27.22
N SER A 204 6.56 2.66 -27.08
CA SER A 204 6.45 1.50 -27.96
C SER A 204 6.10 1.93 -29.39
N ASN A 205 5.19 2.88 -29.56
CA ASN A 205 4.85 3.46 -30.86
C ASN A 205 6.02 4.21 -31.49
N LEU A 206 6.80 4.95 -30.68
CA LEU A 206 8.02 5.60 -31.15
C LEU A 206 9.04 4.58 -31.66
N LEU A 207 9.25 3.49 -30.92
CA LEU A 207 10.15 2.42 -31.32
C LEU A 207 9.71 1.74 -32.62
N ALA A 208 8.42 1.41 -32.74
CA ALA A 208 7.88 0.73 -33.92
C ALA A 208 7.99 1.56 -35.21
N ASN A 209 7.98 2.89 -35.10
CA ASN A 209 8.01 3.81 -36.24
C ASN A 209 9.35 4.52 -36.43
N LEU A 210 10.40 4.12 -35.69
CA LEU A 210 11.67 4.85 -35.63
C LEU A 210 12.31 5.09 -37.01
N GLN A 211 12.21 4.12 -37.92
CA GLN A 211 12.77 4.22 -39.28
C GLN A 211 12.04 5.22 -40.18
N ASN A 212 10.83 5.63 -39.81
CA ASN A 212 9.99 6.54 -40.60
C ASN A 212 10.15 8.00 -40.17
N TYR A 213 10.91 8.28 -39.12
CA TYR A 213 11.11 9.65 -38.63
C TYR A 213 12.22 10.38 -39.37
N ASP A 214 11.98 11.65 -39.65
CA ASP A 214 12.99 12.55 -40.18
C ASP A 214 14.04 12.93 -39.11
N THR A 215 15.18 13.46 -39.56
CA THR A 215 16.29 13.86 -38.68
C THR A 215 15.84 14.83 -37.59
N ALA A 216 14.98 15.81 -37.92
CA ALA A 216 14.48 16.79 -36.96
C ALA A 216 13.63 16.18 -35.84
N SER A 217 12.81 15.17 -36.15
CA SER A 217 12.02 14.46 -35.14
C SER A 217 12.88 13.56 -34.28
N VAL A 218 13.89 12.90 -34.85
CA VAL A 218 14.88 12.10 -34.10
C VAL A 218 15.67 12.97 -33.12
N GLU A 219 16.12 14.16 -33.53
CA GLU A 219 16.84 15.11 -32.66
C GLU A 219 15.99 15.59 -31.48
N ARG A 220 14.69 15.84 -31.70
CA ARG A 220 13.75 16.20 -30.63
C ARG A 220 13.57 15.06 -29.63
N LEU A 221 13.42 13.82 -30.10
CA LEU A 221 13.30 12.64 -29.25
C LEU A 221 14.56 12.41 -28.42
N LEU A 222 15.74 12.50 -29.05
CA LEU A 222 17.02 12.40 -28.35
C LEU A 222 17.15 13.45 -27.24
N SER A 223 16.77 14.70 -27.53
CA SER A 223 16.80 15.78 -26.55
C SER A 223 15.87 15.52 -25.37
N ALA A 224 14.65 15.04 -25.63
CA ALA A 224 13.67 14.72 -24.58
C ALA A 224 14.16 13.57 -23.68
N VAL A 225 14.72 12.50 -24.26
CA VAL A 225 15.27 11.38 -23.49
C VAL A 225 16.45 11.82 -22.63
N GLN A 226 17.36 12.62 -23.19
CA GLN A 226 18.52 13.15 -22.47
C GLN A 226 18.15 14.09 -21.32
N ALA A 227 17.01 14.78 -21.40
CA ALA A 227 16.54 15.66 -20.32
C ALA A 227 16.07 14.86 -19.09
N VAL A 228 15.56 13.64 -19.29
CA VAL A 228 15.00 12.79 -18.22
C VAL A 228 16.03 11.81 -17.66
N ALA A 229 17.02 11.39 -18.46
CA ALA A 229 18.05 10.42 -18.05
C ALA A 229 19.20 11.02 -17.21
N ARG A 230 19.07 12.24 -16.70
CA ARG A 230 20.09 12.92 -15.89
C ARG A 230 19.99 12.61 -14.41
#